data_AF-Q0JWP9-F1
#
_entry.id   AF-Q0JWP9-F1
#
_cell.length_a   1.000
_cell.length_b   1.000
_cell.length_c   1.000
_cell.angle_alpha   90.00
_cell.angle_beta   90.00
_cell.angle_gamma   90.00
#
_symmetry.space_group_name_H-M   'P 1'
#
loop_
_entity.id
_entity.type
_entity.pdbx_description
1 polymer ?
#
loop_
_entity_poly.entity_id
_entity_poly.type
_entity_poly.pdbx_seq_one_letter_code
_entity_poly.pdbx_strand_id
1 'polypeptide(L)'
;MPATAADHQRQRPSVEISDVQYDSPGRDDRSNRSLNKEWVEITNNTRRAVNLDGWTLKDEDGHTYRFRHYRLDGRATVRIHTGQGRDTRTDLFQDRRHYVWDNRSDTATLRNDHRRFIDSDSWGHHRHGGRH
;
A
#
# COMPACT_ATOMS: atom_id res chain seq x y z
N MET A 1 -21.94 29.79 20.92
CA MET A 1 -21.65 29.19 19.61
C MET A 1 -20.36 28.38 19.77
N PRO A 2 -20.37 27.04 19.63
CA PRO A 2 -19.16 26.25 19.83
C PRO A 2 -18.19 26.46 18.65
N ALA A 3 -16.91 26.57 18.99
CA ALA A 3 -15.82 26.83 18.07
C ALA A 3 -15.61 25.67 17.08
N THR A 4 -15.38 26.07 15.84
CA THR A 4 -14.74 25.36 14.74
C THR A 4 -13.94 24.14 15.18
N ALA A 5 -14.38 22.96 14.73
CA ALA A 5 -13.52 21.79 14.66
C ALA A 5 -12.25 22.20 13.93
N ALA A 6 -11.11 22.03 14.60
CA ALA A 6 -9.81 22.17 13.97
C ALA A 6 -9.86 21.34 12.68
N ASP A 7 -9.73 22.04 11.55
CA ASP A 7 -9.52 21.44 10.26
C ASP A 7 -8.17 20.71 10.37
N HIS A 8 -8.24 19.43 10.73
CA HIS A 8 -7.12 18.54 10.53
C HIS A 8 -7.04 18.31 9.02
N GLN A 9 -6.70 19.35 8.24
CA GLN A 9 -5.82 19.21 7.10
C GLN A 9 -4.51 18.65 7.65
N ARG A 10 -4.53 17.37 8.04
CA ARG A 10 -3.38 16.50 7.93
C ARG A 10 -2.85 16.81 6.55
N GLN A 11 -1.64 17.37 6.49
CA GLN A 11 -0.87 17.52 5.26
C GLN A 11 -0.77 16.12 4.67
N ARG A 12 -1.80 15.68 3.94
CA ARG A 12 -1.85 14.36 3.35
C ARG A 12 -0.67 14.30 2.41
N PRO A 13 0.21 13.30 2.55
CA PRO A 13 1.35 13.22 1.67
C PRO A 13 0.83 13.18 0.22
N SER A 14 1.58 13.82 -0.67
CA SER A 14 1.19 13.94 -2.08
C SER A 14 0.93 12.57 -2.73
N VAL A 15 1.66 11.57 -2.25
CA VAL A 15 1.45 10.15 -2.53
C VAL A 15 1.33 9.45 -1.18
N GLU A 16 0.30 8.62 -1.01
CA GLU A 16 -0.01 7.94 0.26
C GLU A 16 -0.35 6.47 0.03
N ILE A 17 -0.18 5.64 1.07
CA ILE A 17 -0.75 4.30 1.11
C ILE A 17 -2.22 4.47 1.49
N SER A 18 -3.12 4.24 0.54
CA SER A 18 -4.54 4.57 0.71
C SER A 18 -5.37 3.41 1.25
N ASP A 19 -5.00 2.18 0.95
CA ASP A 19 -5.71 0.99 1.40
C ASP A 19 -4.81 -0.24 1.36
N VAL A 20 -5.11 -1.24 2.19
CA VAL A 20 -4.37 -2.50 2.23
C VAL A 20 -5.34 -3.66 2.38
N GLN A 21 -5.29 -4.59 1.45
CA GLN A 21 -5.99 -5.87 1.55
C GLN A 21 -4.98 -6.93 1.95
N TYR A 22 -5.11 -7.44 3.17
CA TYR A 22 -4.27 -8.52 3.72
C TYR A 22 -5.08 -9.80 3.97
N ASP A 23 -6.40 -9.68 4.21
CA ASP A 23 -7.26 -10.85 4.39
C ASP A 23 -7.70 -11.39 3.02
N SER A 24 -7.23 -12.59 2.66
CA SER A 24 -7.70 -13.32 1.49
C SER A 24 -9.04 -14.00 1.82
N PRO A 25 -10.21 -13.53 1.32
CA PRO A 25 -11.45 -14.26 1.54
C PRO A 25 -11.39 -15.63 0.85
N GLY A 26 -11.34 -16.72 1.62
CA GLY A 26 -11.36 -18.10 1.12
C GLY A 26 -10.40 -19.04 1.85
N ARG A 27 -10.30 -20.30 1.40
CA ARG A 27 -9.27 -21.23 1.90
C ARG A 27 -7.89 -20.77 1.41
N ASP A 28 -6.98 -20.51 2.34
CA ASP A 28 -5.56 -20.29 2.06
C ASP A 28 -4.92 -21.57 1.50
N ASP A 29 -4.79 -21.63 0.18
CA ASP A 29 -4.16 -22.73 -0.53
C ASP A 29 -2.75 -22.39 -1.04
N ARG A 30 -2.22 -21.20 -0.67
CA ARG A 30 -0.96 -20.63 -1.18
C ARG A 30 -0.89 -20.54 -2.71
N SER A 31 -2.03 -20.58 -3.38
CA SER A 31 -2.08 -20.42 -4.83
C SER A 31 -1.80 -18.97 -5.22
N ASN A 32 -1.37 -18.78 -6.47
CA ASN A 32 -1.20 -17.44 -7.03
C ASN A 32 -2.47 -16.58 -6.95
N ARG A 33 -3.64 -17.22 -6.95
CA ARG A 33 -4.94 -16.55 -6.80
C ARG A 33 -5.14 -15.99 -5.39
N SER A 34 -4.64 -16.69 -4.37
CA SER A 34 -4.67 -16.24 -2.98
C SER A 34 -3.63 -15.13 -2.75
N LEU A 35 -2.41 -15.26 -3.30
CA LEU A 35 -1.39 -14.21 -3.22
C LEU A 35 -1.76 -12.91 -3.96
N ASN A 36 -2.58 -12.98 -5.02
CA ASN A 36 -3.05 -11.78 -5.74
C ASN A 36 -4.21 -11.07 -5.03
N LYS A 37 -4.86 -11.69 -4.04
CA LYS A 37 -5.86 -11.01 -3.21
C LYS A 37 -5.23 -10.13 -2.14
N GLU A 38 -3.96 -10.37 -1.81
CA GLU A 38 -3.17 -9.46 -1.00
C GLU A 38 -2.59 -8.35 -1.86
N TRP A 39 -2.87 -7.10 -1.49
CA TRP A 39 -2.34 -5.95 -2.19
C TRP A 39 -2.24 -4.72 -1.29
N VAL A 40 -1.32 -3.83 -1.65
CA VAL A 40 -1.23 -2.48 -1.09
C VAL A 40 -1.59 -1.48 -2.17
N GLU A 41 -2.42 -0.51 -1.83
CA GLU A 41 -2.87 0.54 -2.74
C GLU A 41 -2.13 1.86 -2.44
N ILE A 42 -1.59 2.47 -3.49
CA ILE A 42 -0.90 3.75 -3.44
C ILE A 42 -1.67 4.76 -4.29
N THR A 43 -2.03 5.89 -3.68
CA THR A 43 -2.78 6.96 -4.33
C THR A 43 -1.94 8.23 -4.46
N ASN A 44 -1.97 8.84 -5.64
CA ASN A 44 -1.45 10.18 -5.86
C ASN A 44 -2.58 11.21 -5.73
N ASN A 45 -2.59 11.92 -4.61
CA ASN A 45 -3.60 12.94 -4.32
C ASN A 45 -3.39 14.25 -5.08
N THR A 46 -2.26 14.42 -5.75
CA THR A 46 -1.98 15.64 -6.52
C THR A 46 -2.59 15.57 -7.92
N ARG A 47 -2.62 16.71 -8.62
CA ARG A 47 -3.04 16.78 -10.03
C ARG A 47 -1.91 16.45 -11.01
N ARG A 48 -0.68 16.24 -10.53
CA ARG A 48 0.51 16.04 -11.37
C ARG A 48 0.94 14.59 -11.27
N ALA A 49 1.43 14.04 -12.39
CA ALA A 49 2.03 12.72 -12.36
C ALA A 49 3.31 12.72 -11.50
N VAL A 50 3.51 11.67 -10.73
CA VAL A 50 4.70 11.44 -9.89
C VAL A 50 5.48 10.26 -10.46
N ASN A 51 6.78 10.44 -10.63
CA ASN A 51 7.66 9.33 -10.99
C ASN A 51 7.96 8.51 -9.73
N LEU A 52 7.52 7.25 -9.72
CA LEU A 52 7.81 6.33 -8.63
C LEU A 52 9.04 5.47 -8.94
N ASP A 53 9.73 5.66 -10.08
CA ASP A 53 10.95 4.94 -10.38
C ASP A 53 11.96 5.01 -9.22
N GLY A 54 12.43 3.84 -8.77
CA GLY A 54 13.37 3.74 -7.65
C GLY A 54 12.74 3.84 -6.26
N TRP A 55 11.45 4.19 -6.15
CA TRP A 55 10.74 4.16 -4.87
C TRP A 55 10.66 2.73 -4.35
N THR A 56 10.51 2.60 -3.02
CA THR A 56 10.45 1.32 -2.35
C THR A 56 9.25 1.23 -1.43
N LEU A 57 8.54 0.12 -1.51
CA LEU A 57 7.54 -0.31 -0.54
C LEU A 57 8.14 -1.45 0.28
N LYS A 58 8.24 -1.27 1.59
CA LYS A 58 8.88 -2.21 2.50
C LYS A 58 7.89 -2.67 3.59
N ASP A 59 7.86 -3.96 3.90
CA ASP A 59 7.10 -4.49 5.03
C ASP A 59 7.92 -4.51 6.34
N GLU A 60 7.30 -4.97 7.43
CA GLU A 60 7.95 -5.10 8.73
C GLU A 60 9.01 -6.21 8.76
N ASP A 61 8.75 -7.32 8.05
CA ASP A 61 9.65 -8.49 7.94
C ASP A 61 10.93 -8.23 7.11
N GLY A 62 10.98 -7.10 6.42
CA GLY A 62 12.13 -6.66 5.66
C GLY A 62 12.04 -6.86 4.15
N HIS A 63 10.95 -7.44 3.61
CA HIS A 63 10.81 -7.53 2.18
C HIS A 63 10.61 -6.15 1.57
N THR A 64 11.26 -5.94 0.43
CA THR A 64 11.20 -4.67 -0.29
C THR A 64 10.75 -4.93 -1.72
N TYR A 65 9.68 -4.24 -2.13
CA TYR A 65 9.32 -4.05 -3.52
C TYR A 65 9.90 -2.73 -4.01
N ARG A 66 10.48 -2.73 -5.21
CA ARG A 66 11.04 -1.53 -5.84
C ARG A 66 10.34 -1.27 -7.16
N PHE A 67 9.72 -0.11 -7.28
CA PHE A 67 9.09 0.36 -8.50
C PHE A 67 10.15 0.56 -9.58
N ARG A 68 9.88 0.07 -10.80
CA ARG A 68 10.77 0.18 -11.96
C ARG A 68 10.04 0.87 -13.10
N HIS A 69 10.56 2.00 -13.55
CA HIS A 69 10.04 2.77 -14.69
C HIS A 69 8.54 3.10 -14.59
N TYR A 70 8.04 3.28 -13.37
CA TYR A 70 6.61 3.45 -13.13
C TYR A 70 6.28 4.90 -12.78
N ARG A 71 5.23 5.42 -13.43
CA ARG A 71 4.72 6.78 -13.22
C ARG A 71 3.25 6.69 -12.81
N LEU A 72 2.94 7.27 -11.66
CA LEU A 72 1.58 7.35 -11.14
C LEU A 72 0.98 8.70 -11.52
N ASP A 73 -0.06 8.68 -12.35
CA ASP A 73 -0.72 9.90 -12.80
C ASP A 73 -1.37 10.67 -11.64
N GLY A 74 -1.66 11.95 -11.86
CA GLY A 74 -2.36 12.76 -10.86
C GLY A 74 -3.78 12.23 -10.64
N ARG A 75 -4.21 12.13 -9.39
CA ARG A 75 -5.51 11.54 -8.98
C ARG A 75 -5.67 10.07 -9.36
N ALA A 76 -4.57 9.38 -9.68
CA ALA A 76 -4.58 7.97 -10.01
C ALA A 76 -4.09 7.13 -8.82
N THR A 77 -4.36 5.84 -8.94
CA THR A 77 -4.14 4.84 -7.91
C THR A 77 -3.52 3.60 -8.53
N VAL A 78 -2.59 2.96 -7.81
CA VAL A 78 -1.95 1.72 -8.22
C VAL A 78 -2.00 0.71 -7.08
N ARG A 79 -2.26 -0.55 -7.42
CA ARG A 79 -2.27 -1.70 -6.51
C ARG A 79 -1.03 -2.54 -6.75
N ILE A 80 -0.37 -2.91 -5.67
CA ILE A 80 0.82 -3.76 -5.69
C ILE A 80 0.42 -5.09 -5.07
N HIS A 81 0.20 -6.07 -5.93
CA HIS A 81 -0.17 -7.43 -5.57
C HIS A 81 1.06 -8.25 -5.18
N THR A 82 0.93 -9.09 -4.17
CA THR A 82 2.02 -9.95 -3.70
C THR A 82 2.39 -11.06 -4.71
N GLY A 83 1.39 -11.64 -5.37
CA GLY A 83 1.60 -12.75 -6.29
C GLY A 83 2.20 -12.38 -7.64
N GLN A 84 2.06 -13.30 -8.59
CA GLN A 84 2.48 -13.15 -9.98
C GLN A 84 1.31 -12.69 -10.85
N GLY A 85 1.64 -11.82 -11.80
CA GLY A 85 0.70 -11.31 -12.77
C GLY A 85 1.42 -10.48 -13.81
N ARG A 86 0.65 -9.86 -14.70
CA ARG A 86 1.21 -8.96 -15.70
C ARG A 86 1.01 -7.54 -15.22
N ASP A 87 2.10 -6.80 -15.07
CA ASP A 87 2.06 -5.38 -14.73
C ASP A 87 1.19 -4.60 -15.74
N THR A 88 0.30 -3.79 -15.19
CA THR A 88 -0.56 -2.84 -15.89
C THR A 88 -0.32 -1.43 -15.37
N ARG A 89 -1.11 -0.46 -15.84
CA ARG A 89 -1.08 0.90 -15.31
C ARG A 89 -1.64 0.99 -13.89
N THR A 90 -2.46 0.05 -13.45
CA THR A 90 -3.18 0.11 -12.17
C THR A 90 -2.82 -1.03 -11.24
N ASP A 91 -2.18 -2.07 -11.75
CA ASP A 91 -1.90 -3.30 -11.02
C ASP A 91 -0.45 -3.71 -11.31
N LEU A 92 0.36 -3.75 -10.28
CA LEU A 92 1.74 -4.20 -10.30
C LEU A 92 1.85 -5.48 -9.49
N PHE A 93 2.74 -6.37 -9.90
CA PHE A 93 2.91 -7.67 -9.26
C PHE A 93 4.34 -7.80 -8.74
N GLN A 94 4.49 -8.24 -7.49
CA GLN A 94 5.82 -8.47 -6.92
C GLN A 94 6.50 -9.72 -7.49
N ASP A 95 5.78 -10.54 -8.27
CA ASP A 95 6.23 -11.81 -8.85
C ASP A 95 6.73 -12.81 -7.80
N ARG A 96 6.19 -12.74 -6.58
CA ARG A 96 6.60 -13.61 -5.49
C ARG A 96 5.77 -14.89 -5.45
N ARG A 97 6.36 -15.92 -4.83
CA ARG A 97 5.74 -17.24 -4.58
C ARG A 97 5.37 -17.46 -3.11
N HIS A 98 5.63 -16.46 -2.27
CA HIS A 98 5.43 -16.49 -0.83
C HIS A 98 4.71 -15.21 -0.41
N TYR A 99 3.88 -15.34 0.62
CA TYR A 99 3.22 -14.23 1.31
C TYR A 99 4.27 -13.21 1.75
N VAL A 100 3.96 -11.93 1.54
CA VAL A 100 4.82 -10.80 1.92
C VAL A 100 4.20 -10.05 3.09
N TRP A 101 2.87 -9.95 3.09
CA TRP A 101 2.13 -9.27 4.13
C TRP A 101 1.69 -10.29 5.17
N ASP A 102 2.13 -10.17 6.42
CA ASP A 102 1.69 -11.10 7.48
C ASP A 102 0.21 -10.85 7.80
N ASN A 103 -0.58 -11.93 7.82
CA ASN A 103 -2.01 -11.94 8.16
C ASN A 103 -2.32 -11.51 9.61
N ARG A 104 -1.32 -11.43 10.51
CA ARG A 104 -1.53 -11.09 11.93
C ARG A 104 -1.45 -9.59 12.21
N SER A 105 -0.42 -8.95 11.73
CA SER A 105 -0.19 -7.51 11.82
C SER A 105 1.05 -7.19 11.03
N ASP A 106 1.02 -6.12 10.25
CA ASP A 106 2.16 -5.71 9.45
C ASP A 106 2.10 -4.21 9.20
N THR A 107 3.22 -3.64 8.78
CA THR A 107 3.41 -2.23 8.49
C THR A 107 4.05 -2.05 7.11
N ALA A 108 3.28 -1.54 6.15
CA ALA A 108 3.83 -1.08 4.89
C ALA A 108 4.46 0.31 5.06
N THR A 109 5.71 0.45 4.63
CA THR A 109 6.44 1.72 4.60
C THR A 109 6.80 2.11 3.16
N LEU A 110 6.33 3.28 2.72
CA LEU A 110 6.66 3.85 1.42
C LEU A 110 7.81 4.86 1.54
N ARG A 111 8.84 4.68 0.70
CA ARG A 111 9.98 5.59 0.60
C ARG A 111 10.25 5.96 -0.86
N ASN A 112 10.73 7.17 -1.08
CA ASN A 112 11.16 7.58 -2.42
C ASN A 112 12.54 7.02 -2.79
N ASP A 113 12.99 7.32 -4.01
CA ASP A 113 14.28 6.92 -4.58
C ASP A 113 15.50 7.45 -3.81
N HIS A 114 15.33 8.53 -3.05
CA HIS A 114 16.32 9.06 -2.11
C HIS A 114 16.24 8.46 -0.70
N ARG A 115 15.45 7.40 -0.50
CA ARG A 115 15.17 6.73 0.79
C ARG A 115 14.44 7.60 1.81
N ARG A 116 13.87 8.73 1.39
CA ARG A 116 13.05 9.59 2.25
C ARG A 116 11.73 8.88 2.53
N PHE A 117 11.33 8.87 3.80
CA PHE A 117 10.01 8.42 4.22
C PHE A 117 8.91 9.28 3.59
N ILE A 118 7.92 8.63 2.99
CA ILE A 118 6.75 9.27 2.38
C ILE A 118 5.53 9.00 3.23
N ASP A 119 5.26 7.72 3.51
CA ASP A 119 4.09 7.30 4.26
C ASP A 119 4.26 5.89 4.85
N SER A 120 3.43 5.53 5.81
CA SER A 120 3.31 4.17 6.31
C SER A 120 1.91 3.86 6.80
N ASP A 121 1.44 2.63 6.56
CA ASP A 121 0.18 2.13 7.07
C ASP A 121 0.38 0.79 7.77
N SER A 122 -0.31 0.59 8.89
CA SER A 122 -0.21 -0.62 9.71
C SER A 122 -1.59 -1.24 9.91
N TRP A 123 -1.70 -2.55 9.74
CA TRP A 123 -2.95 -3.31 9.90
C TRP A 123 -2.78 -4.51 10.84
N GLY A 124 -3.87 -5.23 11.11
CA GLY A 124 -3.87 -6.47 11.92
C GLY A 124 -3.85 -6.28 13.44
N HIS A 125 -3.75 -5.05 13.96
CA HIS A 125 -4.15 -4.82 15.36
C HIS A 125 -5.66 -5.05 15.50
N HIS A 126 -6.03 -6.15 16.15
CA HIS A 126 -7.37 -6.36 16.67
C HIS A 126 -7.81 -5.09 17.42
N ARG A 127 -8.69 -4.28 16.81
CA ARG A 127 -9.53 -3.37 17.57
C ARG A 127 -10.59 -4.21 18.27
N HIS A 128 -10.20 -4.85 19.36
CA HIS A 128 -11.15 -5.17 20.41
C HIS A 128 -11.54 -3.85 21.09
N GLY A 129 -12.79 -3.46 20.91
CA GLY A 129 -13.48 -2.43 21.71
C GLY A 129 -13.53 -1.06 21.04
N GLY A 130 -14.69 -0.45 20.81
CA GLY A 130 -16.06 -0.82 21.10
C GLY A 130 -16.91 0.37 20.65
N ARG A 131 -17.92 0.11 19.82
CA ARG A 131 -19.07 1.00 19.73
C ARG A 131 -19.85 0.82 21.02
N HIS A 132 -20.19 1.90 21.72
CA HIS A 132 -21.51 2.16 22.33
C HIS A 132 -21.52 3.59 22.87
#